data_AF-A0A7S1D1T8-F1
#
_entry.id   AF-A0A7S1D1T8-F1
#
_cell.length_a   1.000
_cell.length_b   1.000
_cell.length_c   1.000
_cell.angle_alpha   90.00
_cell.angle_beta   90.00
_cell.angle_gamma   90.00
#
_symmetry.space_group_name_H-M   'P 1'
#
loop_
_entity.id
_entity.type
_entity.pdbx_description
1 polymer ?
#
loop_
_entity_poly.entity_id
_entity_poly.type
_entity_poly.pdbx_seq_one_letter_code
_entity_poly.pdbx_strand_id
1 'polypeptide(L)'
;FSDQLDLRDIILEEGVEMPSCAASYDDDCLLPHQNHPHPMLEFPVLYQTLRTTCSCLLKIVLPLYNFRWSLSYPLQRRLPFTRTLRKIKLIYTWAEILMILPFFACIVAATIYSVAVPSVSVSGHAARTPLIFAFATAMHNSILTLLLGLPFERALRYHKLAARMAYFNSLLHTYVAFRFPDDSSSPSNFFQFLFHDQINSGGTMLV
;
A
#
# COMPACT_ATOMS: atom_id res chain seq x y z
N PHE A 1 -12.08 12.21 -11.84
CA PHE A 1 -12.72 12.33 -10.52
C PHE A 1 -12.29 13.65 -9.94
N SER A 2 -13.05 14.65 -10.33
CA SER A 2 -12.91 16.07 -10.02
C SER A 2 -14.00 16.31 -9.00
N ASP A 3 -13.63 16.40 -7.72
CA ASP A 3 -14.42 16.92 -6.60
C ASP A 3 -13.52 16.96 -5.35
N GLN A 4 -12.29 17.44 -5.54
CA GLN A 4 -11.51 17.98 -4.45
C GLN A 4 -11.99 19.42 -4.31
N LEU A 5 -13.13 19.61 -3.65
CA LEU A 5 -13.54 20.91 -3.13
C LEU A 5 -12.34 21.44 -2.35
N ASP A 6 -11.73 22.48 -2.92
CA ASP A 6 -10.51 23.07 -2.44
C ASP A 6 -10.83 23.64 -1.05
N LEU A 7 -10.40 22.95 0.01
CA LEU A 7 -10.59 23.41 1.40
C LEU A 7 -10.04 24.84 1.60
N ARG A 8 -9.16 25.30 0.69
CA ARG A 8 -8.68 26.68 0.63
C ARG A 8 -9.80 27.68 0.37
N ASP A 9 -10.78 27.35 -0.45
CA ASP A 9 -11.85 28.29 -0.81
C ASP A 9 -12.83 28.49 0.36
N ILE A 10 -13.05 27.46 1.19
CA ILE A 10 -13.88 27.56 2.39
C ILE A 10 -13.17 28.36 3.50
N ILE A 11 -11.84 28.29 3.58
CA ILE A 11 -11.07 28.97 4.63
C ILE A 11 -10.87 30.48 4.32
N LEU A 12 -10.96 30.87 3.04
CA LEU A 12 -10.75 32.27 2.63
C LEU A 12 -11.97 33.18 2.85
N GLU A 13 -13.18 32.65 3.00
CA GLU A 13 -14.37 33.50 3.23
C GLU A 13 -14.53 34.00 4.68
N GLU A 14 -13.88 33.40 5.68
CA GLU A 14 -14.08 33.79 7.09
C GLU A 14 -13.12 34.88 7.62
N GLY A 15 -12.23 35.45 6.80
CA GLY A 15 -11.35 36.55 7.25
C GLY A 15 -10.48 36.21 8.47
N VAL A 16 -10.24 34.93 8.72
CA VAL A 16 -9.37 34.46 9.81
C VAL A 16 -7.94 34.63 9.35
N GLU A 17 -7.30 35.73 9.76
CA GLU A 17 -5.87 35.93 9.60
C GLU A 17 -5.13 34.72 10.21
N MET A 18 -4.55 33.88 9.34
CA MET A 18 -3.70 32.80 9.79
C MET A 18 -2.45 33.42 10.44
N PRO A 19 -2.12 33.05 11.69
CA PRO A 19 -0.97 33.61 12.38
C PRO A 19 0.30 33.37 11.56
N SER A 20 1.08 34.44 11.34
CA SER A 20 2.28 34.45 10.49
C SER A 20 3.39 33.47 10.92
N CYS A 21 3.21 32.76 12.03
CA CYS A 21 4.04 31.62 12.43
C CYS A 21 3.91 30.40 11.51
N ALA A 22 2.91 30.33 10.62
CA ALA A 22 2.81 29.29 9.59
C ALA A 22 3.77 29.51 8.40
N ALA A 23 4.43 30.65 8.30
CA ALA A 23 5.31 31.01 7.16
C ALA A 23 6.76 30.52 7.30
N SER A 24 7.11 29.86 8.41
CA SER A 24 8.38 29.12 8.55
C SER A 24 8.16 27.61 8.39
N TYR A 25 7.34 27.24 7.42
CA TYR A 25 7.27 25.87 6.93
C TYR A 25 8.28 25.76 5.79
N ASP A 26 9.47 25.22 6.09
CA ASP A 26 10.46 24.82 5.09
C ASP A 26 9.75 24.14 3.91
N ASP A 27 10.16 24.43 2.67
CA ASP A 27 9.65 23.77 1.45
C ASP A 27 9.81 22.23 1.49
N ASP A 28 10.58 21.69 2.43
CA ASP A 28 10.64 20.25 2.76
C ASP A 28 9.35 19.71 3.45
N CYS A 29 8.41 20.59 3.82
CA CYS A 29 7.09 20.26 4.36
C CYS A 29 5.97 20.28 3.30
N LEU A 30 6.25 20.60 2.04
CA LEU A 30 5.26 20.61 0.95
C LEU A 30 4.79 19.22 0.49
N LEU A 31 5.42 18.15 0.97
CA LEU A 31 4.76 16.85 0.96
C LEU A 31 3.93 16.80 2.23
N PRO A 32 2.59 17.00 2.18
CA PRO A 32 1.75 16.89 3.34
C PRO A 32 2.13 15.60 4.05
N HIS A 33 2.33 15.69 5.35
CA HIS A 33 2.63 14.53 6.17
C HIS A 33 1.35 13.68 6.16
N GLN A 34 1.13 12.92 5.07
CA GLN A 34 -0.19 12.41 4.62
C GLN A 34 -0.90 11.54 5.67
N ASN A 35 -0.21 11.13 6.73
CA ASN A 35 -0.74 10.27 7.79
C ASN A 35 -0.51 10.85 9.21
N HIS A 36 -0.18 12.14 9.36
CA HIS A 36 -0.22 12.76 10.68
C HIS A 36 -1.66 13.17 11.01
N PRO A 37 -2.15 12.85 12.22
CA PRO A 37 -3.50 13.19 12.59
C PRO A 37 -3.53 14.70 12.80
N HIS A 38 -4.28 15.41 11.97
CA HIS A 38 -4.48 16.83 12.19
C HIS A 38 -5.66 16.97 13.18
N PRO A 39 -5.46 17.52 14.39
CA PRO A 39 -6.52 17.57 15.40
C PRO A 39 -7.78 18.30 14.92
N MET A 40 -7.64 19.28 14.02
CA MET A 40 -8.80 19.96 13.42
C MET A 40 -9.64 19.06 12.50
N LEU A 41 -9.07 18.00 11.91
CA LEU A 41 -9.82 17.14 10.98
C LEU A 41 -10.74 16.16 11.73
N GLU A 42 -10.32 15.66 12.90
CA GLU A 42 -11.13 14.71 13.66
C GLU A 42 -12.11 15.41 14.62
N PHE A 43 -11.69 16.49 15.29
CA PHE A 43 -12.51 17.16 16.30
C PHE A 43 -12.38 18.69 16.23
N PRO A 44 -12.88 19.34 15.15
CA PRO A 44 -12.69 20.78 14.92
C PRO A 44 -13.21 21.64 16.07
N VAL A 45 -14.42 21.34 16.58
CA VAL A 45 -15.06 22.08 17.68
C VAL A 45 -14.29 21.92 18.99
N LEU A 46 -13.85 20.71 19.31
CA LEU A 46 -13.10 20.45 20.55
C LEU A 46 -11.73 21.13 20.51
N TYR A 47 -11.04 21.10 19.37
CA TYR A 47 -9.77 21.77 19.19
C TYR A 47 -9.93 23.29 19.35
N GLN A 48 -10.94 23.88 18.72
CA GLN A 48 -11.17 25.33 18.76
C GLN A 48 -11.58 25.79 20.16
N THR A 49 -12.43 25.04 20.86
CA THR A 49 -12.82 25.34 22.25
C THR A 49 -11.62 25.22 23.19
N LEU A 50 -10.82 24.16 23.12
CA LEU A 50 -9.62 24.01 23.95
C LEU A 50 -8.55 25.08 23.68
N ARG A 51 -8.37 25.46 22.41
CA ARG A 51 -7.45 26.52 22.01
C ARG A 51 -7.85 27.87 22.57
N THR A 52 -9.15 28.17 22.63
CA THR A 52 -9.66 29.46 23.10
C THR A 52 -9.79 29.53 24.63
N THR A 53 -10.17 28.44 25.29
CA THR A 53 -10.40 28.44 26.75
C THR A 53 -9.20 28.02 27.58
N CYS A 54 -8.33 27.11 27.11
CA CYS A 54 -7.27 26.57 27.95
C CYS A 54 -6.05 26.06 27.17
N SER A 55 -5.13 26.98 26.85
CA SER A 55 -3.86 26.67 26.18
C SER A 55 -2.99 25.65 26.94
N CYS A 56 -3.12 25.56 28.27
CA CYS A 56 -2.39 24.58 29.07
C CYS A 56 -2.91 23.15 28.82
N LEU A 57 -4.23 22.96 28.80
CA LEU A 57 -4.85 21.66 28.59
C LEU A 57 -4.55 21.14 27.17
N LEU A 58 -4.53 22.04 26.19
CA LEU A 58 -4.12 21.71 24.82
C LEU A 58 -2.70 21.11 24.75
N LYS A 59 -1.75 21.62 25.55
CA LYS A 59 -0.37 21.08 25.61
C LYS A 59 -0.30 19.66 26.18
N ILE A 60 -1.29 19.24 26.98
CA ILE A 60 -1.37 17.89 27.55
C ILE A 60 -2.13 16.95 26.60
N VAL A 61 -3.21 17.43 25.98
CA VAL A 61 -4.05 16.61 25.09
C VAL A 61 -3.35 16.28 23.78
N LEU A 62 -2.63 17.24 23.18
CA LEU A 62 -1.88 17.03 21.94
C LEU A 62 -0.93 15.82 21.98
N PRO A 63 -0.03 15.67 22.96
CA PRO A 63 0.86 14.51 23.03
C PRO A 63 0.12 13.20 23.29
N LEU A 64 -0.94 13.20 24.11
CA LEU A 64 -1.80 12.03 24.33
C LEU A 64 -2.50 11.57 23.04
N TYR A 65 -3.03 12.52 22.28
CA TYR A 65 -3.67 12.27 21.00
C TYR A 65 -2.68 11.78 19.95
N ASN A 66 -1.52 12.44 19.84
CA ASN A 66 -0.42 12.00 18.99
C ASN A 66 0.04 10.59 19.38
N PHE A 67 0.17 10.28 20.67
CA PHE A 67 0.54 8.97 21.17
C PHE A 67 -0.51 7.91 20.81
N ARG A 68 -1.79 8.18 21.05
CA ARG A 68 -2.90 7.30 20.66
C ARG A 68 -2.86 6.99 19.18
N TRP A 69 -2.74 8.01 18.33
CA TRP A 69 -2.64 7.81 16.89
C TRP A 69 -1.42 6.99 16.48
N SER A 70 -0.27 7.32 17.09
CA SER A 70 0.97 6.61 16.88
C SER A 70 0.80 5.13 17.21
N LEU A 71 0.09 4.79 18.28
CA LEU A 71 -0.24 3.42 18.69
C LEU A 71 -1.27 2.74 17.79
N SER A 72 -2.27 3.47 17.29
CA SER A 72 -3.30 2.91 16.40
C SER A 72 -2.74 2.51 15.04
N TYR A 73 -1.69 3.18 14.56
CA TYR A 73 -1.15 3.00 13.21
C TYR A 73 0.37 2.76 13.19
N PRO A 74 0.89 1.72 13.87
CA PRO A 74 2.33 1.52 14.02
C PRO A 74 3.03 1.26 12.68
N LEU A 75 2.37 0.54 11.76
CA LEU A 75 2.91 0.18 10.45
C LEU A 75 2.94 1.36 9.46
N GLN A 76 2.09 2.36 9.68
CA GLN A 76 2.01 3.54 8.82
C GLN A 76 3.11 4.56 9.14
N ARG A 77 3.87 4.35 10.22
CA ARG A 77 4.96 5.22 10.62
C ARG A 77 6.11 5.17 9.61
N ARG A 78 6.72 6.33 9.37
CA ARG A 78 7.93 6.45 8.56
C ARG A 78 9.14 5.92 9.33
N LEU A 79 10.14 5.40 8.62
CA LEU A 79 11.37 4.97 9.25
C LEU A 79 12.16 6.14 9.87
N PRO A 80 12.82 5.93 11.03
CA PRO A 80 13.64 6.95 11.67
C PRO A 80 14.93 7.27 10.89
N PHE A 81 15.40 6.37 10.02
CA PHE A 81 16.64 6.51 9.25
C PHE A 81 16.53 7.46 8.03
N THR A 82 15.51 8.32 8.01
CA THR A 82 15.08 9.07 6.83
C THR A 82 15.86 10.34 6.53
N ARG A 83 16.86 10.76 7.33
CA ARG A 83 17.61 12.00 6.98
C ARG A 83 18.46 11.83 5.71
N THR A 84 19.17 10.71 5.59
CA THR A 84 19.99 10.42 4.40
C THR A 84 19.12 9.96 3.22
N LEU A 85 18.10 9.13 3.47
CA LEU A 85 17.18 8.64 2.44
C LEU A 85 16.26 9.74 1.88
N ARG A 86 15.95 10.79 2.67
CA ARG A 86 15.21 11.96 2.19
C ARG A 86 15.93 12.72 1.07
N LYS A 87 17.28 12.77 1.10
CA LYS A 87 18.05 13.38 0.00
C LYS A 87 17.80 12.68 -1.34
N ILE A 88 17.47 11.39 -1.29
CA ILE A 88 17.16 10.54 -2.45
C ILE A 88 15.64 10.51 -2.74
N LYS A 89 14.84 11.27 -1.99
CA LYS A 89 13.36 11.28 -2.06
C LYS A 89 12.72 9.90 -1.86
N LEU A 90 13.41 8.99 -1.17
CA LEU A 90 12.89 7.68 -0.80
C LEU A 90 12.21 7.75 0.57
N ILE A 91 10.87 7.78 0.54
CA ILE A 91 10.04 7.79 1.74
C ILE A 91 9.36 6.43 1.84
N TYR A 92 9.84 5.60 2.76
CA TYR A 92 9.26 4.28 3.06
C TYR A 92 8.64 4.22 4.45
N THR A 93 7.54 3.49 4.57
CA THR A 93 6.90 3.14 5.85
C THR A 93 7.36 1.77 6.36
N TRP A 94 7.13 1.50 7.65
CA TRP A 94 7.38 0.18 8.23
C TRP A 94 6.56 -0.92 7.53
N ALA A 95 5.31 -0.64 7.17
CA ALA A 95 4.48 -1.56 6.37
C ALA A 95 5.15 -1.95 5.05
N GLU A 96 5.70 -0.98 4.32
CA GLU A 96 6.35 -1.26 3.03
C GLU A 96 7.56 -2.17 3.18
N ILE A 97 8.36 -1.97 4.23
CA ILE A 97 9.54 -2.80 4.48
C ILE A 97 9.18 -4.18 5.00
N LEU A 98 8.20 -4.28 5.90
CA LEU A 98 7.86 -5.55 6.52
C LEU A 98 6.96 -6.43 5.66
N MET A 99 6.19 -5.85 4.73
CA MET A 99 5.21 -6.60 3.94
C MET A 99 5.55 -6.58 2.46
N ILE A 100 5.73 -5.39 1.88
CA ILE A 100 5.87 -5.23 0.42
C ILE A 100 7.24 -5.73 -0.05
N LEU A 101 8.31 -5.35 0.64
CA LEU A 101 9.67 -5.74 0.30
C LEU A 101 9.90 -7.27 0.35
N PRO A 102 9.58 -7.99 1.44
CA PRO A 102 9.74 -9.44 1.46
C PRO A 102 8.81 -10.13 0.47
N PHE A 103 7.59 -9.61 0.25
CA PHE A 103 6.71 -10.15 -0.78
C PHE A 103 7.39 -10.15 -2.17
N PHE A 104 7.91 -8.99 -2.62
CA PHE A 104 8.59 -8.93 -3.90
C PHE A 104 9.89 -9.73 -3.92
N ALA A 105 10.64 -9.78 -2.83
CA ALA A 105 11.82 -10.63 -2.72
C ALA A 105 11.48 -12.12 -2.90
N CYS A 106 10.38 -12.60 -2.30
CA CYS A 106 9.90 -13.96 -2.47
C CYS A 106 9.47 -14.25 -3.92
N ILE A 107 8.78 -13.31 -4.59
CA ILE A 107 8.42 -13.48 -6.01
C ILE A 107 9.67 -13.58 -6.89
N VAL A 108 10.66 -12.71 -6.67
CA VAL A 108 11.93 -12.76 -7.41
C VAL A 108 12.65 -14.09 -7.15
N ALA A 109 12.74 -14.52 -5.90
CA ALA A 109 13.35 -15.81 -5.54
C ALA A 109 12.62 -16.99 -6.18
N ALA A 110 11.28 -17.02 -6.14
CA ALA A 110 10.46 -18.05 -6.80
C ALA A 110 10.65 -18.05 -8.32
N THR A 111 10.83 -16.88 -8.93
CA THR A 111 11.09 -16.74 -10.36
C THR A 111 12.45 -17.33 -10.73
N ILE A 112 13.51 -16.96 -9.99
CA ILE A 112 14.86 -17.51 -10.17
C ILE A 112 14.85 -19.02 -9.98
N TYR A 113 14.17 -19.50 -8.93
CA TYR A 113 14.05 -20.92 -8.65
C TYR A 113 13.33 -21.66 -9.78
N SER A 114 12.26 -21.09 -10.35
CA SER A 114 11.53 -21.66 -11.49
C SER A 114 12.37 -21.77 -12.75
N VAL A 115 13.38 -20.90 -12.92
CA VAL A 115 14.35 -21.00 -14.02
C VAL A 115 15.39 -22.08 -13.74
N ALA A 116 15.86 -22.21 -12.50
CA ALA A 116 16.87 -23.18 -12.12
C ALA A 116 16.34 -24.63 -12.06
N VAL A 117 15.10 -24.79 -11.60
CA VAL A 117 14.40 -26.07 -11.45
C VAL A 117 13.05 -25.96 -12.16
N PRO A 118 13.01 -26.16 -13.50
CA PRO A 118 11.80 -25.97 -14.27
C PRO A 118 10.73 -26.98 -13.87
N SER A 119 9.67 -26.46 -13.26
CA SER A 119 8.47 -27.21 -12.87
C SER A 119 7.23 -26.39 -13.23
N VAL A 120 6.25 -27.03 -13.86
CA VAL A 120 4.99 -26.38 -14.27
C VAL A 120 4.25 -25.86 -13.04
N SER A 121 4.19 -26.66 -11.96
CA SER A 121 3.55 -26.27 -10.70
C SER A 121 4.21 -25.05 -10.07
N VAL A 122 5.53 -25.05 -9.92
CA VAL A 122 6.25 -23.95 -9.24
C VAL A 122 6.20 -22.66 -10.05
N SER A 123 6.43 -22.75 -11.37
CA SER A 123 6.33 -21.59 -12.26
C SER A 123 4.91 -21.01 -12.31
N GLY A 124 3.87 -21.85 -12.19
CA GLY A 124 2.48 -21.42 -12.11
C GLY A 124 2.20 -20.61 -10.83
N HIS A 125 2.73 -21.04 -9.68
CA HIS A 125 2.64 -20.28 -8.42
C HIS A 125 3.38 -18.94 -8.52
N ALA A 126 4.57 -18.93 -9.13
CA ALA A 126 5.34 -17.71 -9.36
C ALA A 126 4.60 -16.71 -10.28
N ALA A 127 3.78 -17.19 -11.22
CA ALA A 127 2.94 -16.36 -12.09
C ALA A 127 1.67 -15.85 -11.40
N ARG A 128 0.95 -16.72 -10.67
CA ARG A 128 -0.32 -16.40 -10.03
C ARG A 128 -0.19 -15.42 -8.85
N THR A 129 0.82 -15.61 -8.01
CA THR A 129 0.98 -14.82 -6.77
C THR A 129 1.09 -13.31 -7.02
N PRO A 130 1.96 -12.80 -7.92
CA PRO A 130 1.99 -11.38 -8.23
C PRO A 130 0.72 -10.87 -8.92
N LEU A 131 -0.02 -11.73 -9.65
CA LEU A 131 -1.30 -11.38 -10.26
C LEU A 131 -2.38 -11.12 -9.20
N ILE A 132 -2.51 -12.01 -8.20
CA ILE A 132 -3.42 -11.82 -7.06
C ILE A 132 -3.08 -10.52 -6.34
N PHE A 133 -1.79 -10.27 -6.10
CA PHE A 133 -1.34 -9.06 -5.43
C PHE A 133 -1.62 -7.79 -6.26
N ALA A 134 -1.50 -7.85 -7.58
CA ALA A 134 -1.91 -6.77 -8.46
C ALA A 134 -3.40 -6.46 -8.28
N PHE A 135 -4.29 -7.45 -8.28
CA PHE A 135 -5.71 -7.21 -8.02
C PHE A 135 -5.96 -6.64 -6.62
N ALA A 136 -5.30 -7.17 -5.60
CA ALA A 136 -5.43 -6.69 -4.22
C ALA A 136 -5.00 -5.23 -4.05
N THR A 137 -4.05 -4.76 -4.85
CA THR A 137 -3.55 -3.37 -4.84
C THR A 137 -4.29 -2.43 -5.79
N ALA A 138 -5.17 -2.94 -6.67
CA ALA A 138 -5.96 -2.13 -7.60
C ALA A 138 -7.16 -1.44 -6.92
N MET A 139 -7.67 -2.01 -5.83
CA MET A 139 -8.86 -1.50 -5.15
C MET A 139 -8.53 -0.30 -4.26
N HIS A 140 -9.27 0.81 -4.43
CA HIS A 140 -9.11 2.06 -3.65
C HIS A 140 -9.33 1.86 -2.13
N ASN A 141 -10.18 0.90 -1.74
CA ASN A 141 -10.51 0.56 -0.35
C ASN A 141 -10.12 -0.89 -0.01
N SER A 142 -8.95 -1.33 -0.47
CA SER A 142 -8.51 -2.68 -0.11
C SER A 142 -8.13 -2.75 1.37
N ILE A 143 -8.31 -3.92 1.96
CA ILE A 143 -7.83 -4.19 3.31
C ILE A 143 -6.32 -3.93 3.42
N LEU A 144 -5.57 -4.06 2.32
CA LEU A 144 -4.15 -3.72 2.24
C LEU A 144 -3.91 -2.22 2.40
N THR A 145 -4.66 -1.34 1.72
CA THR A 145 -4.47 0.11 1.89
C THR A 145 -4.87 0.57 3.29
N LEU A 146 -5.92 -0.02 3.86
CA LEU A 146 -6.37 0.25 5.24
C LEU A 146 -5.34 -0.22 6.28
N LEU A 147 -4.96 -1.49 6.27
CA LEU A 147 -4.05 -2.08 7.26
C LEU A 147 -2.63 -1.52 7.17
N LEU A 148 -2.14 -1.30 5.94
CA LEU A 148 -0.77 -0.81 5.71
C LEU A 148 -0.67 0.72 5.74
N GLY A 149 -1.81 1.43 5.69
CA GLY A 149 -1.86 2.88 5.50
C GLY A 149 -1.11 3.36 4.27
N LEU A 150 -1.17 2.54 3.22
CA LEU A 150 -0.56 2.87 1.95
C LEU A 150 -1.47 3.86 1.22
N PRO A 151 -1.00 5.08 0.91
CA PRO A 151 -1.75 6.00 0.09
C PRO A 151 -1.94 5.38 -1.29
N PHE A 152 -3.09 5.65 -1.89
CA PHE A 152 -3.54 4.98 -3.10
C PHE A 152 -2.54 5.14 -4.26
N GLU A 153 -1.87 6.30 -4.37
CA GLU A 153 -0.87 6.58 -5.40
C GLU A 153 0.35 5.65 -5.27
N ARG A 154 0.72 5.24 -4.05
CA ARG A 154 1.77 4.24 -3.81
C ARG A 154 1.28 2.83 -4.11
N ALA A 155 0.08 2.48 -3.67
CA ALA A 155 -0.53 1.19 -3.99
C ALA A 155 -0.59 0.97 -5.51
N LEU A 156 -0.94 1.99 -6.29
CA LEU A 156 -0.98 1.93 -7.75
C LEU A 156 0.41 1.70 -8.38
N ARG A 157 1.49 2.19 -7.76
CA ARG A 157 2.86 1.88 -8.20
C ARG A 157 3.19 0.40 -7.99
N TYR A 158 2.82 -0.15 -6.84
CA TYR A 158 3.01 -1.59 -6.56
C TYR A 158 2.13 -2.47 -7.45
N HIS A 159 0.89 -2.04 -7.74
CA HIS A 159 0.02 -2.70 -8.71
C HIS A 159 0.70 -2.83 -10.08
N LYS A 160 1.22 -1.73 -10.62
CA LYS A 160 1.93 -1.74 -11.92
C LYS A 160 3.16 -2.64 -11.89
N LEU A 161 3.92 -2.64 -10.79
CA LEU A 161 5.09 -3.51 -10.63
C LEU A 161 4.67 -4.98 -10.59
N ALA A 162 3.67 -5.32 -9.79
CA ALA A 162 3.16 -6.67 -9.65
C ALA A 162 2.55 -7.19 -10.97
N ALA A 163 1.81 -6.34 -11.70
CA ALA A 163 1.26 -6.69 -13.01
C ALA A 163 2.37 -7.02 -14.02
N ARG A 164 3.48 -6.26 -14.03
CA ARG A 164 4.64 -6.56 -14.88
C ARG A 164 5.30 -7.88 -14.50
N MET A 165 5.50 -8.14 -13.21
CA MET A 165 6.06 -9.40 -12.72
C MET A 165 5.16 -10.59 -13.09
N ALA A 166 3.84 -10.45 -12.91
CA ALA A 166 2.87 -11.46 -13.29
C ALA A 166 2.92 -11.76 -14.79
N TYR A 167 3.03 -10.74 -15.63
CA TYR A 167 3.17 -10.90 -17.08
C TYR A 167 4.44 -11.71 -17.43
N PHE A 168 5.61 -11.32 -16.93
CA PHE A 168 6.86 -12.05 -17.21
C PHE A 168 6.83 -13.48 -16.67
N ASN A 169 6.31 -13.68 -15.46
CA ASN A 169 6.21 -15.03 -14.88
C ASN A 169 5.19 -15.89 -15.61
N SER A 170 4.14 -15.31 -16.19
CA SER A 170 3.18 -16.05 -17.03
C SER A 170 3.83 -16.51 -18.35
N LEU A 171 4.68 -15.67 -18.96
CA LEU A 171 5.47 -16.08 -20.12
C LEU A 171 6.45 -17.20 -19.77
N LEU A 172 7.15 -17.08 -18.63
CA LEU A 172 8.04 -18.13 -18.13
C LEU A 172 7.27 -19.44 -17.87
N HIS A 173 6.12 -19.38 -17.21
CA HIS A 173 5.28 -20.55 -16.95
C HIS A 173 4.82 -21.20 -18.26
N THR A 174 4.40 -20.40 -19.25
CA THR A 174 4.02 -20.90 -20.58
C THR A 174 5.19 -21.62 -21.25
N TYR A 175 6.39 -21.05 -21.19
CA TYR A 175 7.60 -21.67 -21.71
C TYR A 175 7.93 -22.99 -20.99
N VAL A 176 7.86 -23.02 -19.66
CA VAL A 176 8.11 -24.23 -18.86
C VAL A 176 7.08 -25.32 -19.19
N ALA A 177 5.79 -24.98 -19.24
CA ALA A 177 4.72 -25.92 -19.60
C ALA A 177 4.88 -26.49 -21.01
N PHE A 178 5.37 -25.69 -21.96
CA PHE A 178 5.60 -26.15 -23.33
C PHE A 178 6.85 -27.04 -23.45
N ARG A 179 7.94 -26.71 -22.74
CA ARG A 179 9.25 -27.36 -22.93
C ARG A 179 9.49 -28.54 -21.99
N PHE A 180 8.85 -28.53 -20.82
CA PHE A 180 8.94 -29.53 -19.76
C PHE A 180 7.52 -29.95 -19.34
N PRO A 181 6.74 -30.57 -20.25
CA PRO A 181 5.45 -31.13 -19.89
C PRO A 181 5.68 -32.23 -18.84
N ASP A 182 5.01 -32.14 -17.70
CA ASP A 182 5.00 -33.24 -16.73
C ASP A 182 4.28 -34.44 -17.35
N ASP A 183 4.77 -35.67 -17.22
CA ASP A 183 4.15 -36.88 -17.81
C ASP A 183 2.70 -37.15 -17.32
N SER A 184 2.25 -36.44 -16.28
CA SER A 184 0.86 -36.40 -15.81
C SER A 184 -0.08 -35.54 -16.68
N SER A 185 0.46 -34.81 -17.67
CA SER A 185 -0.26 -33.90 -18.56
C SER A 185 -0.71 -34.54 -19.87
N SER A 186 -1.42 -35.67 -19.79
CA SER A 186 -2.24 -36.13 -20.93
C SER A 186 -3.19 -34.97 -21.35
N PRO A 187 -3.45 -34.72 -22.64
CA PRO A 187 -4.25 -33.57 -23.10
C PRO A 187 -5.67 -33.50 -22.49
N SER A 188 -6.21 -34.62 -22.00
CA SER A 188 -7.44 -34.65 -21.19
C SER A 188 -7.29 -33.91 -19.85
N ASN A 189 -6.11 -33.98 -19.24
CA ASN A 189 -5.79 -33.39 -17.94
C ASN A 189 -5.44 -31.90 -18.05
N PHE A 190 -5.06 -31.40 -19.23
CA PHE A 190 -4.84 -29.97 -19.46
C PHE A 190 -6.14 -29.17 -19.35
N PHE A 191 -7.21 -29.64 -20.01
CA PHE A 191 -8.54 -29.03 -19.85
C PHE A 191 -9.04 -29.23 -18.42
N GLN A 192 -8.82 -30.39 -17.81
CA GLN A 192 -9.17 -30.62 -16.42
C GLN A 192 -8.43 -29.67 -15.47
N PHE A 193 -7.14 -29.39 -15.68
CA PHE A 193 -6.37 -28.40 -14.93
C PHE A 193 -6.95 -26.98 -15.12
N LEU A 194 -7.23 -26.57 -16.36
CA LEU A 194 -7.85 -25.26 -16.62
C LEU A 194 -9.19 -25.07 -15.89
N PHE A 195 -10.03 -26.11 -15.87
CA PHE A 195 -11.32 -26.05 -15.17
C PHE A 195 -11.17 -26.20 -13.65
N HIS A 196 -10.34 -27.12 -13.16
CA HIS A 196 -10.23 -27.41 -11.73
C HIS A 196 -9.47 -26.31 -10.98
N ASP A 197 -8.52 -25.65 -11.62
CA ASP A 197 -7.73 -24.56 -11.02
C ASP A 197 -8.51 -23.23 -11.05
N GLN A 198 -9.44 -23.05 -12.00
CA GLN A 198 -10.44 -21.96 -11.94
C GLN A 198 -11.56 -22.23 -10.91
N ILE A 199 -12.01 -23.47 -10.77
CA ILE A 199 -13.08 -23.82 -9.80
C ILE A 199 -12.55 -23.78 -8.35
N ASN A 200 -11.31 -24.21 -8.09
CA ASN A 200 -10.72 -24.12 -6.75
C ASN A 200 -10.27 -22.71 -6.35
N SER A 201 -10.01 -21.81 -7.31
CA SER A 201 -9.64 -20.41 -7.00
C SER A 201 -10.83 -19.47 -6.84
N GLY A 202 -12.05 -19.92 -7.17
CA GLY A 202 -13.29 -19.14 -7.07
C GLY A 202 -13.85 -18.99 -5.64
N GLY A 203 -13.34 -19.71 -4.65
CA GLY A 203 -13.78 -19.55 -3.25
C GLY A 203 -15.28 -19.81 -3.01
N THR A 204 -16.02 -20.39 -3.97
CA THR A 204 -17.40 -20.83 -3.79
C THR A 204 -17.46 -22.19 -3.09
N MET A 205 -16.88 -22.26 -1.89
CA MET A 205 -17.27 -23.24 -0.89
C MET A 205 -17.96 -22.47 0.26
N LEU A 206 -19.07 -21.81 -0.09
CA LEU A 206 -20.12 -21.46 0.84
C LEU A 206 -21.31 -22.38 0.53
N VAL A 207 -21.29 -23.55 1.16
CA VAL A 207 -22.47 -24.31 1.54
C VAL A 207 -22.32 -24.62 3.02
#